data_AF-A0A846DX67-F1
#
_entry.id   AF-A0A846DX67-F1
#
_cell.length_a   1.000
_cell.length_b   1.000
_cell.length_c   1.000
_cell.angle_alpha   90.00
_cell.angle_beta   90.00
_cell.angle_gamma   90.00
#
_symmetry.space_group_name_H-M   'P 1'
#
loop_
_entity.id
_entity.type
_entity.pdbx_description
1 polymer ?
#
loop_
_entity_poly.entity_id
_entity_poly.type
_entity_poly.pdbx_seq_one_letter_code
_entity_poly.pdbx_strand_id
1 'polypeptide(L)'
;EQGDFATRCNTQMVDLEALENDQEIAALRQSLEKHVQYTQSQKATRILANWEAMLPKFVRVIPRDYKRVLQALENALASGLSGDEALTAAFEANSRDVARIGGS
;
A
#
# COMPACT_ATOMS: atom_id res chain seq x y z
N GLU A 1 -0.47 12.58 -17.12
CA GLU A 1 -1.31 11.56 -16.45
C GLU A 1 -2.77 11.92 -16.68
N GLN A 2 -3.56 11.02 -17.28
CA GLN A 2 -4.93 11.28 -17.75
C GLN A 2 -6.01 11.00 -16.68
N GLY A 3 -5.63 10.40 -15.54
CA GLY A 3 -6.56 10.10 -14.44
C GLY A 3 -7.47 8.90 -14.70
N ASP A 4 -7.20 8.09 -15.73
CA ASP A 4 -8.03 6.98 -16.19
C ASP A 4 -7.61 5.61 -15.61
N PHE A 5 -6.62 5.56 -14.71
CA PHE A 5 -6.03 4.32 -14.19
C PHE A 5 -7.07 3.34 -13.62
N ALA A 6 -8.09 3.85 -12.93
CA ALA A 6 -9.15 3.03 -12.36
C ALA A 6 -9.93 2.21 -13.40
N THR A 7 -10.03 2.70 -14.64
CA THR A 7 -10.70 1.99 -15.74
C THR A 7 -9.82 0.90 -16.37
N ARG A 8 -8.52 0.91 -16.06
CA ARG A 8 -7.50 0.04 -16.65
C ARG A 8 -6.94 -0.99 -15.67
N CYS A 9 -7.46 -1.02 -14.44
CA CYS A 9 -7.01 -1.90 -13.37
C CYS A 9 -8.06 -3.00 -13.11
N ASN A 10 -7.62 -4.24 -12.88
CA ASN A 10 -8.50 -5.28 -12.35
C ASN A 10 -8.69 -5.05 -10.84
N THR A 11 -9.92 -4.70 -10.44
CA THR A 11 -10.28 -4.36 -9.05
C THR A 11 -10.93 -5.53 -8.28
N GLN A 12 -10.94 -6.74 -8.83
CA GLN A 12 -11.55 -7.91 -8.17
C GLN A 12 -10.99 -8.18 -6.77
N MET A 13 -9.68 -7.95 -6.55
CA MET A 13 -9.01 -8.26 -5.30
C MET A 13 -8.26 -7.08 -4.66
N VAL A 14 -8.29 -5.91 -5.30
CA VAL A 14 -7.51 -4.75 -4.86
C VAL A 14 -8.41 -3.53 -4.68
N ASP A 15 -8.05 -2.69 -3.73
CA ASP A 15 -8.57 -1.33 -3.60
C ASP A 15 -7.58 -0.34 -4.22
N LEU A 16 -8.14 0.74 -4.76
CA LEU A 16 -7.40 1.86 -5.34
C LEU A 16 -7.59 3.06 -4.42
N GLU A 17 -6.50 3.53 -3.84
CA GLU A 17 -6.51 4.55 -2.79
C GLU A 17 -5.56 5.69 -3.12
N ALA A 18 -5.77 6.83 -2.47
CA ALA A 18 -4.78 7.89 -2.44
C ALA A 18 -3.56 7.45 -1.60
N LEU A 19 -2.38 7.94 -1.96
CA LEU A 19 -1.17 7.71 -1.19
C LEU A 19 -1.02 8.80 -0.12
N GLU A 20 -1.46 8.50 1.10
CA GLU A 20 -1.52 9.48 2.21
C GLU A 20 -0.54 9.18 3.35
N ASN A 21 -0.07 7.94 3.46
CA ASN A 21 0.84 7.54 4.54
C ASN A 21 2.27 8.07 4.29
N ASP A 22 2.79 8.90 5.21
CA ASP A 22 4.11 9.52 5.07
C ASP A 22 5.28 8.53 4.91
N GLN A 23 5.20 7.36 5.55
CA GLN A 23 6.24 6.33 5.42
C GLN A 23 6.21 5.70 4.02
N GLU A 24 5.02 5.42 3.49
CA GLU A 24 4.86 4.93 2.12
C GLU A 24 5.29 5.97 1.08
N ILE A 25 4.97 7.24 1.30
CA ILE A 25 5.40 8.38 0.46
C ILE A 25 6.93 8.49 0.44
N ALA A 26 7.57 8.40 1.61
CA ALA A 26 9.03 8.43 1.72
C ALA A 26 9.68 7.22 1.02
N ALA A 27 9.12 6.02 1.19
CA ALA A 27 9.60 4.81 0.53
C ALA A 27 9.46 4.88 -1.01
N LEU A 28 8.36 5.43 -1.51
CA LEU A 28 8.14 5.68 -2.93
C LEU A 28 9.19 6.65 -3.48
N ARG A 29 9.40 7.77 -2.79
CA ARG A 29 10.40 8.78 -3.18
C ARG A 29 11.81 8.17 -3.24
N GLN A 30 12.20 7.43 -2.20
CA GLN A 30 13.51 6.77 -2.16
C GLN A 30 13.66 5.76 -3.31
N SER A 31 12.60 5.02 -3.65
CA SER A 31 12.61 4.08 -4.77
C SER A 31 12.79 4.79 -6.11
N LEU A 32 12.15 5.96 -6.30
CA LEU A 32 12.35 6.79 -7.49
C LEU A 32 13.76 7.37 -7.56
N GLU A 33 14.33 7.82 -6.45
CA GLU A 33 15.71 8.33 -6.37
C GLU A 33 16.73 7.23 -6.76
N LYS A 34 16.58 6.02 -6.21
CA LYS A 34 17.38 4.84 -6.60
C LYS A 34 17.20 4.51 -8.07
N HIS A 35 15.96 4.56 -8.57
CA HIS A 35 15.68 4.30 -9.98
C HIS A 35 16.39 5.32 -10.89
N VAL A 36 16.39 6.62 -10.54
CA VAL A 36 17.17 7.64 -11.28
C VAL A 36 18.67 7.32 -11.22
N GLN A 37 19.19 6.98 -10.04
CA GLN A 37 20.61 6.66 -9.88
C GLN A 37 21.04 5.49 -10.76
N TYR A 38 20.25 4.42 -10.81
CA TYR A 38 20.61 3.19 -11.53
C TYR A 38 20.28 3.22 -13.03
N THR A 39 19.31 4.04 -13.45
CA THR A 39 18.80 3.98 -14.84
C THR A 39 18.90 5.31 -15.60
N GLN A 40 19.25 6.40 -14.91
CA GLN A 40 19.27 7.77 -15.47
C GLN A 40 17.90 8.17 -16.08
N SER A 41 16.81 7.63 -15.53
CA SER A 41 15.45 7.85 -16.02
C SER A 41 15.03 9.32 -15.95
N GLN A 42 14.96 9.98 -17.13
CA GLN A 42 14.50 11.37 -17.23
C GLN A 42 13.07 11.55 -16.71
N LYS A 43 12.20 10.55 -16.86
CA LYS A 43 10.83 10.60 -16.36
C LYS A 43 10.82 10.63 -14.84
N ALA A 44 11.59 9.77 -14.17
CA ALA A 44 11.68 9.77 -12.71
C ALA A 44 12.33 11.05 -12.18
N THR A 45 13.36 11.59 -12.85
CA THR A 45 13.93 12.90 -12.52
C THR A 45 12.89 14.00 -12.56
N ARG A 46 12.04 14.05 -13.61
CA ARG A 46 10.96 15.04 -13.72
C ARG A 46 9.88 14.85 -12.66
N ILE A 47 9.58 13.62 -12.27
CA ILE A 47 8.63 13.33 -11.18
C ILE A 47 9.18 13.88 -9.86
N LEU A 48 10.43 13.58 -9.52
CA LEU A 48 11.08 14.06 -8.30
C LEU A 48 11.21 15.58 -8.26
N ALA A 49 11.50 16.22 -9.40
CA ALA A 49 11.59 17.67 -9.50
C ALA A 49 10.25 18.39 -9.31
N ASN A 50 9.12 17.71 -9.58
CA ASN A 50 7.77 18.27 -9.43
C ASN A 50 6.95 17.50 -8.38
N TRP A 51 7.62 17.05 -7.31
CA TRP A 51 7.08 16.05 -6.39
C TRP A 51 5.69 16.39 -5.85
N GLU A 52 5.49 17.60 -5.33
CA GLU A 52 4.22 18.04 -4.75
C GLU A 52 3.04 17.98 -5.74
N ALA A 53 3.30 18.31 -7.02
CA ALA A 53 2.29 18.26 -8.08
C ALA A 53 2.08 16.84 -8.64
N MET A 54 3.03 15.93 -8.41
CA MET A 54 2.98 14.55 -8.89
C MET A 54 2.43 13.59 -7.85
N LEU A 55 2.67 13.84 -6.57
CA LEU A 55 2.27 12.96 -5.47
C LEU A 55 0.78 12.61 -5.49
N PRO A 56 -0.17 13.58 -5.64
CA PRO A 56 -1.60 13.27 -5.68
C PRO A 56 -2.04 12.45 -6.91
N LYS A 57 -1.16 12.23 -7.89
CA LYS A 57 -1.44 11.47 -9.12
C LYS A 57 -1.02 10.02 -9.00
N PHE A 58 -0.31 9.63 -7.94
CA PHE A 58 -0.03 8.23 -7.65
C PHE A 58 -1.27 7.57 -7.07
N VAL A 59 -1.53 6.35 -7.54
CA VAL A 59 -2.60 5.49 -7.03
C VAL A 59 -1.96 4.37 -6.23
N ARG A 60 -2.31 4.28 -4.94
CA ARG A 60 -1.96 3.16 -4.09
C ARG A 60 -2.85 1.98 -4.45
N VAL A 61 -2.26 0.90 -4.93
CA VAL A 61 -2.97 -0.35 -5.26
C VAL A 61 -2.69 -1.34 -4.14
N ILE A 62 -3.71 -1.69 -3.38
CA ILE A 62 -3.55 -2.53 -2.19
C ILE A 62 -4.50 -3.73 -2.26
N PRO A 63 -4.00 -4.99 -2.20
CA PRO A 63 -4.86 -6.15 -2.08
C PRO A 63 -5.69 -6.11 -0.79
N ARG A 64 -6.99 -6.40 -0.89
CA ARG A 64 -7.91 -6.30 0.26
C ARG A 64 -7.51 -7.20 1.41
N ASP A 65 -7.14 -8.44 1.12
CA ASP A 65 -6.74 -9.40 2.15
C ASP A 65 -5.44 -8.98 2.83
N TYR A 66 -4.49 -8.44 2.07
CA TYR A 66 -3.25 -7.89 2.64
C TYR A 66 -3.53 -6.66 3.51
N LYS A 67 -4.41 -5.75 3.06
CA LYS A 67 -4.85 -4.59 3.84
C LYS A 67 -5.47 -5.01 5.18
N ARG A 68 -6.29 -6.07 5.21
CA ARG A 68 -6.87 -6.58 6.47
C ARG A 68 -5.80 -7.09 7.44
N VAL A 69 -4.78 -7.79 6.93
CA VAL A 69 -3.65 -8.24 7.75
C VAL A 69 -2.88 -7.06 8.33
N LEU A 70 -2.59 -6.04 7.52
CA LEU A 70 -1.92 -4.82 7.98
C LEU A 70 -2.73 -4.10 9.07
N GLN A 71 -4.05 -3.97 8.87
CA GLN A 71 -4.92 -3.32 9.85
C GLN A 71 -4.99 -4.11 11.16
N ALA A 72 -5.06 -5.44 11.10
CA ALA A 72 -5.09 -6.29 12.28
C ALA A 72 -3.77 -6.20 13.06
N LEU A 73 -2.63 -6.13 12.36
CA LEU A 73 -1.33 -5.92 12.97
C LEU A 73 -1.23 -4.55 13.64
N GLU A 74 -1.67 -3.50 12.96
CA GLU A 74 -1.72 -2.14 13.53
C GLU A 74 -2.57 -2.09 14.80
N ASN A 75 -3.75 -2.72 14.78
CA ASN A 75 -4.64 -2.78 15.94
C ASN A 75 -4.02 -3.57 17.11
N ALA A 76 -3.33 -4.66 16.83
CA ALA A 76 -2.64 -5.46 17.84
C ALA A 76 -1.51 -4.65 18.50
N LEU A 77 -0.71 -3.94 17.70
CA LEU A 77 0.34 -3.05 18.18
C LEU A 77 -0.23 -1.88 19.01
N ALA A 78 -1.33 -1.27 18.54
CA ALA A 78 -2.02 -0.20 19.26
C ALA A 78 -2.64 -0.67 20.58
N SER A 79 -2.94 -1.97 20.71
CA SER A 79 -3.40 -2.60 21.95
C SER A 79 -2.26 -2.92 22.92
N GLY A 80 -1.02 -2.56 22.58
CA GLY A 80 0.18 -2.76 23.41
C GLY A 80 0.86 -4.11 23.21
N LEU A 81 0.37 -4.96 22.29
CA LEU A 81 1.06 -6.21 21.93
C LEU A 81 2.28 -5.88 21.07
N SER A 82 3.29 -6.76 21.08
CA SER A 82 4.48 -6.59 20.25
C SER A 82 5.03 -7.94 19.80
N GLY A 83 5.93 -7.92 18.81
CA GLY A 83 6.60 -9.12 18.30
C GLY A 83 5.63 -10.23 17.90
N ASP A 84 5.90 -11.45 18.38
CA ASP A 84 5.13 -12.65 18.06
C ASP A 84 3.69 -12.60 18.58
N GLU A 85 3.42 -11.88 19.67
CA GLU A 85 2.07 -11.74 20.23
C GLU A 85 1.17 -10.92 19.30
N ALA A 86 1.70 -9.81 18.77
CA ALA A 86 0.98 -8.98 17.81
C ALA A 86 0.74 -9.75 16.50
N LEU A 87 1.72 -10.53 16.05
CA LEU A 87 1.60 -11.35 14.85
C LEU A 87 0.53 -12.45 15.02
N THR A 88 0.53 -13.13 16.17
CA THR A 88 -0.45 -14.18 16.48
C THR A 88 -1.86 -13.59 16.55
N ALA A 89 -2.03 -12.47 17.26
CA ALA A 89 -3.32 -11.79 17.37
C ALA A 89 -3.86 -11.32 16.00
N ALA A 90 -2.98 -10.76 15.16
CA ALA A 90 -3.34 -10.34 13.81
C ALA A 90 -3.76 -11.53 12.93
N PHE A 91 -3.06 -12.67 13.04
CA PHE A 91 -3.41 -13.89 12.32
C PHE A 91 -4.74 -14.50 12.79
N GLU A 92 -4.98 -14.56 14.10
CA GLU A 92 -6.25 -15.05 14.66
C GLU A 92 -7.44 -14.18 14.23
N ALA A 93 -7.26 -12.85 14.20
CA ALA A 93 -8.28 -11.92 13.73
C ALA A 93 -8.66 -12.17 12.25
N ASN A 94 -7.67 -12.42 11.39
CA ASN A 94 -7.92 -12.66 9.96
C ASN A 94 -8.40 -14.08 9.66
N SER A 95 -7.89 -15.11 10.34
CA SER A 95 -8.26 -16.52 10.11
C SER A 95 -9.72 -16.82 10.42
N ARG A 96 -10.31 -16.12 11.40
CA ARG A 96 -11.74 -16.23 11.74
C ARG A 96 -12.67 -15.68 10.64
N ASP A 97 -12.21 -14.70 9.87
CA ASP A 97 -12.95 -14.16 8.72
C ASP A 97 -12.80 -15.02 7.46
N VAL A 98 -11.65 -15.67 7.25
CA VAL A 98 -11.44 -16.61 6.12
C VAL A 98 -12.37 -17.83 6.19
N ALA A 99 -12.80 -18.23 7.39
CA ALA A 99 -13.79 -19.31 7.57
C ALA A 99 -15.16 -19.02 6.88
N ARG A 100 -15.41 -17.78 6.45
CA ARG A 100 -16.64 -17.39 5.72
C ARG A 100 -16.55 -17.53 4.19
N ILE A 101 -15.39 -17.88 3.63
CA ILE A 101 -15.19 -18.05 2.17
C ILE A 101 -15.62 -19.46 1.71
N GLY A 102 -15.94 -20.36 2.65
CA GLY A 102 -16.59 -21.64 2.36
C GLY A 102 -18.10 -21.54 2.31
N GLY A 103 -18.66 -20.96 1.24
CA GLY A 103 -20.06 -21.17 0.86
C GLY A 103 -20.94 -19.91 0.78
N SER A 104 -21.11 -19.40 -0.44
CA SER A 104 -22.39 -19.13 -1.12
C SER A 104 -22.10 -18.75 -2.57
#